data_AF-A0A932W534-F1
#
_entry.id   AF-A0A932W534-F1
#
_cell.length_a   1.000
_cell.length_b   1.000
_cell.length_c   1.000
_cell.angle_alpha   90.00
_cell.angle_beta   90.00
_cell.angle_gamma   90.00
#
_symmetry.space_group_name_H-M   'P 1'
#
loop_
_entity.id
_entity.type
_entity.pdbx_description
1 polymer ?
#
loop_
_entity_poly.entity_id
_entity_poly.type
_entity_poly.pdbx_seq_one_letter_code
_entity_poly.pdbx_strand_id
1 'polypeptide(L)'
;MSPQLLMNRLLRVILVLLCFELGVILVLIPWSAFWERNFFVDRYPQMIPVLLNSYLRGGISGLGLLDIWIAGALLRRRRRSSRVP
;
A
#
# COMPACT_ATOMS: atom_id res chain seq x y z
N MET A 1 -4.46 -6.09 -32.98
CA MET A 1 -4.38 -5.57 -31.60
C MET A 1 -2.91 -5.55 -31.21
N SER A 2 -2.27 -4.39 -31.13
CA SER A 2 -0.80 -4.33 -30.98
C SER A 2 -0.39 -4.83 -29.58
N PRO A 3 0.56 -5.78 -29.47
CA PRO A 3 0.98 -6.38 -28.20
C PRO A 3 1.49 -5.35 -27.17
N GLN A 4 1.97 -4.20 -27.64
CA GLN A 4 2.35 -3.00 -26.87
C GLN A 4 1.21 -2.52 -25.94
N LEU A 5 -0.04 -2.52 -26.41
CA LEU A 5 -1.20 -2.07 -25.62
C LEU A 5 -1.60 -3.09 -24.55
N LEU A 6 -1.43 -4.39 -24.82
CA LEU A 6 -1.73 -5.45 -23.85
C LEU A 6 -0.72 -5.39 -22.70
N MET A 7 0.57 -5.22 -23.03
CA MET A 7 1.65 -5.04 -22.05
C MET A 7 1.39 -3.86 -21.11
N ASN A 8 1.07 -2.68 -21.67
CA ASN A 8 0.79 -1.49 -20.87
C ASN A 8 -0.47 -1.63 -20.00
N ARG A 9 -1.46 -2.42 -20.43
CA ARG A 9 -2.64 -2.74 -19.63
C ARG A 9 -2.28 -3.68 -18.47
N LEU A 10 -1.49 -4.72 -18.72
CA LEU A 10 -1.05 -5.68 -17.71
C LEU A 10 -0.18 -5.01 -16.64
N LEU A 11 0.82 -4.23 -17.06
CA LEU A 11 1.69 -3.49 -16.14
C LEU A 11 0.87 -2.56 -15.22
N ARG A 12 -0.15 -1.90 -15.77
CA ARG A 12 -1.03 -1.03 -14.97
C ARG A 12 -1.84 -1.82 -13.95
N VAL A 13 -2.38 -2.99 -14.32
CA VAL A 13 -3.14 -3.84 -13.40
C VAL A 13 -2.23 -4.37 -12.30
N ILE A 14 -1.03 -4.85 -12.65
CA ILE A 14 -0.03 -5.34 -11.70
C ILE A 14 0.37 -4.22 -10.73
N LEU A 15 0.63 -3.00 -11.23
CA LEU A 15 0.98 -1.86 -10.39
C LEU A 15 -0.14 -1.53 -9.38
N VAL A 16 -1.40 -1.54 -9.82
CA VAL A 16 -2.55 -1.28 -8.93
C VAL A 16 -2.68 -2.36 -7.86
N LEU A 17 -2.52 -3.63 -8.22
CA LEU A 17 -2.56 -4.75 -7.27
C LEU A 17 -1.40 -4.66 -6.28
N LEU A 18 -0.20 -4.36 -6.75
CA LEU A 18 0.99 -4.23 -5.90
C LEU A 18 0.89 -3.04 -4.95
N CYS A 19 0.44 -1.86 -5.41
CA CYS A 19 0.18 -0.73 -4.52
C CYS A 19 -0.91 -1.05 -3.49
N PHE A 20 -1.97 -1.75 -3.89
CA PHE A 20 -3.03 -2.14 -2.98
C PHE A 20 -2.53 -3.14 -1.92
N GLU A 21 -1.81 -4.18 -2.34
CA GLU A 21 -1.26 -5.19 -1.45
C GLU A 21 -0.25 -4.59 -0.47
N LEU A 22 0.67 -3.75 -0.97
CA LEU A 22 1.61 -3.00 -0.12
C LEU A 22 0.88 -2.05 0.82
N GLY A 23 -0.15 -1.34 0.36
CA GLY A 23 -0.95 -0.47 1.21
C GLY A 23 -1.65 -1.22 2.34
N VAL A 24 -2.21 -2.40 2.06
CA VAL A 24 -2.81 -3.27 3.08
C VAL A 24 -1.75 -3.76 4.07
N ILE A 25 -0.58 -4.18 3.60
CA ILE A 25 0.54 -4.60 4.44
C ILE A 25 0.99 -3.44 5.34
N LEU A 26 1.15 -2.23 4.81
CA LEU A 26 1.54 -1.04 5.60
C LEU A 26 0.48 -0.64 6.62
N VAL A 27 -0.80 -0.87 6.34
CA VAL A 27 -1.87 -0.65 7.32
C VAL A 27 -1.87 -1.71 8.40
N LEU A 28 -1.68 -2.99 8.07
CA LEU A 28 -1.86 -4.09 9.03
C LEU A 28 -0.61 -4.42 9.85
N ILE A 29 0.57 -4.38 9.23
CA ILE A 29 1.83 -4.77 9.87
C ILE A 29 2.05 -4.01 11.19
N PRO A 30 1.93 -2.66 11.27
CA PRO A 30 2.22 -1.91 12.50
C PRO A 30 1.31 -2.24 13.69
N TRP A 31 0.16 -2.87 13.44
CA TRP A 31 -0.83 -3.26 14.45
C TRP A 31 -0.84 -4.77 14.71
N SER A 32 -0.01 -5.52 14.00
CA SER A 32 0.12 -6.95 14.18
C SER A 32 1.08 -7.29 15.33
N ALA A 33 0.86 -8.43 15.98
CA ALA A 33 1.82 -8.95 16.97
C ALA A 33 3.20 -9.22 16.35
N PHE A 34 3.28 -9.42 15.03
CA PHE A 34 4.51 -9.55 14.24
C PHE A 34 5.30 -8.25 14.09
N TRP A 35 4.78 -7.10 14.54
CA TRP A 35 5.51 -5.82 14.61
C TRP A 35 6.07 -5.53 16.01
N GLU A 36 5.54 -6.19 17.03
CA GLU A 36 6.03 -6.06 18.41
C GLU A 36 7.03 -7.16 18.78
N ARG A 37 6.94 -8.33 18.14
CA ARG A 37 7.81 -9.50 18.36
C ARG A 37 8.64 -9.80 17.13
N ASN A 38 9.62 -8.95 16.85
CA ASN A 38 10.44 -9.03 15.64
C ASN A 38 11.89 -8.92 16.05
N PHE A 39 12.73 -9.57 15.24
CA PHE A 39 14.18 -9.60 15.43
C PHE A 39 14.79 -8.20 15.66
N PHE A 40 14.23 -7.14 15.08
CA PHE A 40 14.69 -5.77 15.27
C PHE A 40 14.46 -5.23 16.69
N VAL A 41 13.34 -5.58 17.33
CA VAL A 41 13.03 -5.23 18.72
C VAL A 41 13.99 -5.98 19.65
N ASP A 42 14.22 -7.26 19.38
CA ASP A 42 15.11 -8.11 20.17
C ASP A 42 16.60 -7.73 19.99
N ARG A 43 17.00 -7.33 18.78
CA ARG A 43 18.39 -6.98 18.45
C ARG A 43 18.74 -5.54 18.81
N TYR A 44 17.80 -4.61 18.71
CA TYR A 44 18.00 -3.18 18.93
C TYR A 44 16.93 -2.59 19.86
N PRO A 45 17.02 -2.85 21.17
CA PRO A 45 16.04 -2.37 22.16
C PRO A 45 15.95 -0.83 22.22
N GLN A 46 16.96 -0.11 21.71
CA GLN A 46 16.95 1.36 21.65
C GLN A 46 15.98 1.93 20.60
N MET A 47 15.57 1.14 19.61
CA MET A 47 14.61 1.55 18.58
C MET A 47 13.16 1.31 18.98
N ILE A 48 12.92 0.57 20.07
CA ILE A 48 11.60 0.27 20.65
C ILE A 48 10.73 1.53 20.85
N PRO A 49 11.21 2.61 21.51
CA PRO A 49 10.38 3.80 21.73
C PRO A 49 9.97 4.52 20.43
N VAL A 50 10.66 4.27 19.32
CA VAL A 50 10.30 4.81 18.00
C VAL A 50 9.38 3.84 17.24
N LEU A 51 9.73 2.55 17.18
CA LEU A 51 8.96 1.50 16.47
C LEU A 51 7.61 1.21 17.11
N LEU A 52 7.52 1.23 18.44
CA LEU A 52 6.26 1.04 19.17
C LEU A 52 5.47 2.33 19.34
N ASN A 53 5.98 3.46 18.86
CA ASN A 53 5.28 4.73 18.98
C ASN A 53 4.00 4.75 18.14
N SER A 54 2.86 5.09 18.76
CA SER A 54 1.57 5.19 18.09
C SER A 54 1.56 6.21 16.94
N TYR A 55 2.37 7.28 17.02
CA TYR A 55 2.51 8.25 15.92
C TYR A 55 3.19 7.64 14.69
N LEU A 56 4.24 6.84 14.88
CA LEU A 56 4.93 6.17 13.78
C LEU A 56 4.01 5.13 13.11
N ARG A 57 3.32 4.34 13.93
CA ARG A 57 2.32 3.36 13.45
C ARG A 57 1.21 4.05 12.67
N GLY A 58 0.67 5.15 13.19
CA GLY A 58 -0.32 5.98 12.50
C GLY A 58 0.20 6.56 11.18
N GLY A 59 1.45 7.02 11.14
CA GLY A 59 2.09 7.51 9.92
C GLY A 59 2.26 6.43 8.85
N ILE A 60 2.73 5.24 9.22
CA ILE A 60 2.90 4.10 8.32
C ILE A 60 1.54 3.62 7.80
N SER A 61 0.53 3.51 8.67
CA SER A 61 -0.83 3.14 8.24
C SER A 61 -1.48 4.23 7.39
N GLY A 62 -1.22 5.51 7.67
CA GLY A 62 -1.67 6.63 6.85
C GLY A 62 -1.09 6.57 5.44
N LEU A 63 0.19 6.21 5.30
CA LEU A 63 0.82 5.97 4.00
C LEU A 63 0.13 4.82 3.25
N GLY A 64 -0.13 3.69 3.92
CA GLY A 64 -0.82 2.57 3.29
C GLY A 64 -2.26 2.89 2.85
N LEU A 65 -2.97 3.74 3.61
CA LEU A 65 -4.28 4.25 3.19
C LEU A 65 -4.19 5.15 1.96
N LEU A 66 -3.14 5.97 1.82
CA LEU A 66 -2.89 6.76 0.62
C LEU A 66 -2.66 5.87 -0.60
N ASP A 67 -1.86 4.80 -0.46
CA ASP A 67 -1.61 3.83 -1.54
C ASP A 67 -2.92 3.16 -2.01
N ILE A 68 -3.76 2.71 -1.07
CA ILE A 68 -5.08 2.14 -1.38
C ILE A 68 -5.99 3.17 -2.05
N TRP A 69 -5.97 4.43 -1.59
CA TRP A 69 -6.77 5.49 -2.19
C TRP A 69 -6.34 5.79 -3.62
N ILE A 70 -5.03 5.90 -3.88
CA ILE A 70 -4.48 6.10 -5.23
C ILE A 70 -4.86 4.95 -6.15
N ALA A 71 -4.73 3.70 -5.69
CA ALA A 71 -5.16 2.51 -6.43
C ALA A 71 -6.65 2.57 -6.82
N GLY A 72 -7.52 2.91 -5.85
CA GLY A 72 -8.96 3.08 -6.10
C GLY A 72 -9.30 4.29 -6.98
N ALA A 73 -8.55 5.38 -6.88
CA ALA A 73 -8.70 6.56 -7.73
C ALA A 73 -8.32 6.26 -9.19
N LEU A 74 -7.26 5.49 -9.42
CA LEU A 74 -6.85 5.05 -10.75
C LEU A 74 -7.92 4.15 -11.40
N LEU A 75 -8.57 3.30 -10.60
CA LEU A 75 -9.68 2.46 -11.06
C LEU A 75 -10.92 3.29 -11.42
N ARG A 76 -11.26 4.31 -10.61
CA ARG A 76 -12.41 5.21 -10.87
C ARG A 76 -12.25 6.05 -12.13
N ARG A 77 -11.03 6.47 -12.49
CA ARG A 77 -10.77 7.22 -13.74
C ARG A 77 -11.16 6.45 -15.00
N ARG A 78 -11.18 5.11 -14.99
CA ARG A 78 -11.68 4.30 -16.12
C ARG A 78 -13.20 4.34 -16.30
N ARG A 79 -13.99 4.58 -15.24
CA ARG A 79 -15.45 4.58 -15.32
C ARG A 79 -16.05 5.86 -15.91
N ARG A 80 -15.30 6.97 -15.97
CA ARG A 80 -15.79 8.26 -16.49
C ARG A 80 -15.68 8.42 -18.02
N SER A 81 -14.98 7.53 -18.72
CA SER A 81 -14.75 7.64 -20.17
C SER A 81 -15.79 6.92 -21.04
N SER A 82 -16.94 6.52 -20.49
CA SER A 82 -18.03 5.87 -21.22
C SER A 82 -19.36 6.65 -21.13
N ARG A 83 -19.29 7.93 -20.76
CA ARG A 83 -20.43 8.87 -20.84
C ARG A 83 -20.04 10.07 -21.69
N VAL A 84 -19.95 9.88 -23.00
CA VAL A 84 -20.11 10.97 -23.95
C VAL A 84 -21.07 10.45 -25.03
N PRO A 85 -22.28 11.04 -25.15
CA PRO A 85 -23.28 10.68 -26.16
C PRO A 85 -22.84 11.09 -27.58
#